data_AF-A0A2D4FAG6-F1
#
_entry.id   AF-A0A2D4FAG6-F1
#
_cell.length_a   1.000
_cell.length_b   1.000
_cell.length_c   1.000
_cell.angle_alpha   90.00
_cell.angle_beta   90.00
_cell.angle_gamma   90.00
#
_symmetry.space_group_name_H-M   'P 1'
#
loop_
_entity.id
_entity.type
_entity.pdbx_description
1 polymer ?
#
loop_
_entity_poly.entity_id
_entity_poly.type
_entity_poly.pdbx_seq_one_letter_code
_entity_poly.pdbx_strand_id
1 'polypeptide(L)'
;FQTLYNYFWWDRLWLPGNLTWNDLQGQDDQVYSKAAHLYYTIPLGFVFLIIRHVFEIYIATPLAGLLNVKEKSRLKASPNPVLEKFYSTSCKHPKQAAIEALSKKSGCTPRQVERWFRRRRNQDRPSLLKKFREASWRFTFYLVAFIAGLTVIVDKPWFYNLREVWEGYPIQPLLPSQYWYYIIELSFYWSLLFRIASDVKRKDFKEQVIHHVATIILLCFSWFTNYIRAGTLIIALHDASDYLLESAKMFNYAGWKNTCNNIFI
;
A
#
# COMPACT_ATOMS: atom_id res chain seq x y z
N PHE A 1 -2.22 -4.28 31.82
CA PHE A 1 -1.30 -4.17 30.67
C PHE A 1 -0.04 -5.01 30.84
N GLN A 2 0.72 -4.88 31.95
CA GLN A 2 1.91 -5.72 32.22
C GLN A 2 1.65 -7.24 32.12
N THR A 3 0.53 -7.72 32.68
CA THR A 3 0.21 -9.16 32.70
C THR A 3 -0.05 -9.72 31.31
N LEU A 4 -0.82 -9.00 30.47
CA LEU A 4 -1.08 -9.39 29.08
C LEU A 4 0.20 -9.32 28.23
N TYR A 5 1.05 -8.32 28.46
CA TYR A 5 2.35 -8.21 27.81
C TYR A 5 3.25 -9.41 28.15
N ASN A 6 3.34 -9.79 29.43
CA ASN A 6 4.14 -10.93 29.88
C ASN A 6 3.61 -12.27 29.36
N TYR A 7 2.29 -12.45 29.29
CA TYR A 7 1.68 -13.64 28.68
C TYR A 7 1.89 -13.68 27.17
N PHE A 8 1.77 -12.54 26.49
CA PHE A 8 1.99 -12.46 25.06
C PHE A 8 3.46 -12.73 24.73
N TRP A 9 4.43 -12.18 25.46
CA TRP A 9 5.85 -12.42 25.24
C TRP A 9 6.40 -13.62 26.01
N TRP A 10 5.55 -14.56 26.41
CA TRP A 10 6.00 -15.76 27.10
C TRP A 10 6.83 -16.65 26.15
N ASP A 11 8.08 -16.94 26.51
CA ASP A 11 9.04 -17.64 25.64
C ASP A 11 8.47 -18.94 25.06
N ARG A 12 7.79 -19.74 25.89
CA ARG A 12 7.19 -21.03 25.51
C ARG A 12 6.09 -20.94 24.45
N LEU A 13 5.49 -19.77 24.26
CA LEU A 13 4.46 -19.56 23.25
C LEU A 13 5.07 -19.46 21.84
N TRP A 14 6.29 -18.93 21.71
CA TRP A 14 6.90 -18.56 20.44
C TRP A 14 8.20 -19.29 20.12
N LEU A 15 8.91 -19.76 21.14
CA LEU A 15 10.21 -20.40 21.04
C LEU A 15 10.13 -21.87 21.44
N PRO A 16 10.99 -22.73 20.89
CA PRO A 16 11.14 -24.11 21.35
C PRO A 16 11.51 -24.15 22.83
N GLY A 17 11.09 -25.21 23.55
CA GLY A 17 11.04 -25.27 25.02
C GLY A 17 12.36 -25.06 25.80
N ASN A 18 13.49 -24.93 25.12
CA ASN A 18 14.82 -24.73 25.73
C ASN A 18 15.42 -23.35 25.45
N LEU A 19 14.68 -22.42 24.83
CA LEU A 19 15.19 -21.11 24.42
C LEU A 19 14.35 -19.96 24.98
N THR A 20 15.02 -18.83 25.22
CA THR A 20 14.44 -17.57 25.69
C THR A 20 14.71 -16.43 24.71
N TRP A 21 13.97 -15.32 24.81
CA TRP A 21 14.22 -14.13 24.00
C TRP A 21 15.64 -13.57 24.16
N ASN A 22 16.31 -13.81 25.30
CA ASN A 22 17.68 -13.38 25.54
C ASN A 22 18.70 -14.14 24.67
N ASP A 23 18.41 -15.40 24.34
CA ASP A 23 19.28 -16.23 23.49
C ASP A 23 19.28 -15.74 22.03
N LEU A 24 18.23 -15.00 21.63
CA LEU A 24 18.10 -14.36 20.32
C LEU A 24 18.76 -12.98 20.24
N GLN A 25 19.07 -12.35 21.38
CA GLN A 25 19.73 -11.04 21.46
C GLN A 25 21.26 -11.17 21.40
N GLY A 26 21.78 -12.07 20.55
CA GLY A 26 23.19 -12.46 20.49
C GLY A 26 24.18 -11.29 20.60
N GLN A 27 25.31 -11.55 21.26
CA GLN A 27 26.36 -10.57 21.59
C GLN A 27 27.06 -9.92 20.37
N ASP A 28 26.88 -10.47 19.16
CA ASP A 28 27.52 -9.96 17.93
C ASP A 28 26.54 -9.21 17.01
N ASP A 29 26.92 -7.98 16.68
CA ASP A 29 26.12 -7.02 15.90
C ASP A 29 25.74 -7.45 14.48
N GLN A 30 26.42 -8.45 13.91
CA GLN A 30 26.33 -8.78 12.49
C GLN A 30 25.47 -10.00 12.14
N VAL A 31 25.03 -10.81 13.12
CA VAL A 31 24.48 -12.15 12.83
C VAL A 31 22.97 -12.26 13.03
N TYR A 32 22.31 -11.36 13.78
CA TYR A 32 20.90 -11.50 14.16
C TYR A 32 20.02 -10.26 13.87
N SER A 33 18.71 -10.49 13.70
CA SER A 33 17.73 -9.42 13.50
C SER A 33 17.52 -8.60 14.77
N LYS A 34 17.93 -7.33 14.76
CA LYS A 34 17.72 -6.41 15.89
C LYS A 34 16.48 -5.56 15.71
N ALA A 35 15.78 -5.29 16.81
CA ALA A 35 14.67 -4.32 16.86
C ALA A 35 15.07 -2.96 16.27
N ALA A 36 16.31 -2.53 16.54
CA ALA A 36 16.83 -1.24 16.11
C ALA A 36 16.84 -1.07 14.58
N HIS A 37 16.99 -2.17 13.83
CA HIS A 37 17.01 -2.14 12.37
C HIS A 37 15.69 -1.63 11.77
N LEU A 38 14.57 -1.91 12.45
CA LEU A 38 13.24 -1.48 11.99
C LEU A 38 13.08 0.04 12.04
N TYR A 39 13.84 0.77 12.89
CA TYR A 39 13.77 2.23 12.90
C TYR A 39 14.30 2.86 11.61
N TYR A 40 15.23 2.21 10.90
CA TYR A 40 15.72 2.70 9.60
C TYR A 40 14.65 2.64 8.51
N THR A 41 13.61 1.82 8.68
CA THR A 41 12.55 1.66 7.66
C THR A 41 11.65 2.89 7.56
N ILE A 42 11.50 3.65 8.64
CA ILE A 42 10.71 4.88 8.68
C ILE A 42 11.32 5.99 7.82
N PRO A 43 12.59 6.43 8.03
CA PRO A 43 13.22 7.43 7.17
C PRO A 43 13.32 6.95 5.72
N LEU A 44 13.60 5.67 5.48
CA LEU A 44 13.57 5.10 4.13
C LEU A 44 12.17 5.16 3.50
N GLY A 45 11.11 5.00 4.28
CA GLY A 45 9.74 5.21 3.82
C GLY A 45 9.49 6.64 3.30
N PHE A 46 10.08 7.65 3.92
CA PHE A 46 10.05 9.03 3.39
C PHE A 46 10.88 9.18 2.11
N VAL A 47 12.02 8.51 2.02
CA VAL A 47 12.82 8.47 0.77
C VAL A 47 11.98 7.87 -0.37
N PHE A 48 11.22 6.79 -0.13
CA PHE A 48 10.29 6.24 -1.11
C PHE A 48 9.21 7.23 -1.54
N LEU A 49 8.74 8.13 -0.68
CA LEU A 49 7.81 9.18 -1.08
C LEU A 49 8.44 10.17 -2.08
N ILE A 50 9.71 10.49 -1.89
CA ILE A 50 10.47 11.35 -2.81
C ILE A 50 10.67 10.63 -4.15
N ILE A 51 11.13 9.38 -4.12
CA ILE A 51 11.32 8.56 -5.33
C ILE A 51 9.98 8.42 -6.08
N ARG A 52 8.90 8.14 -5.38
CA ARG A 52 7.54 8.07 -5.96
C ARG A 52 7.17 9.37 -6.65
N HIS A 53 7.41 10.52 -6.02
CA HIS A 53 7.08 11.81 -6.60
C HIS A 53 7.84 12.04 -7.93
N VAL A 54 9.14 11.75 -7.94
CA VAL A 54 9.98 11.80 -9.15
C VAL A 54 9.45 10.84 -10.21
N PHE A 55 9.16 9.59 -9.84
CA PHE A 55 8.63 8.57 -10.75
C PHE A 55 7.29 8.99 -11.38
N GLU A 56 6.35 9.51 -10.58
CA GLU A 56 5.03 9.93 -11.05
C GLU A 56 5.13 11.04 -12.12
N ILE A 57 6.11 11.94 -11.97
CA ILE A 57 6.35 13.05 -12.90
C ILE A 57 7.05 12.54 -14.16
N TYR A 58 8.21 11.90 -14.02
CA TYR A 58 9.12 11.65 -15.13
C TYR A 58 8.85 10.34 -15.87
N ILE A 59 8.20 9.35 -15.25
CA ILE A 59 7.98 8.03 -15.83
C ILE A 59 6.49 7.75 -16.04
N ALA A 60 5.69 7.86 -14.98
CA ALA A 60 4.29 7.44 -15.05
C ALA A 60 3.43 8.37 -15.94
N THR A 61 3.74 9.66 -15.98
CA THR A 61 3.03 10.63 -16.83
C THR A 61 3.27 10.40 -18.33
N PRO A 62 4.52 10.33 -18.82
CA PRO A 62 4.74 10.03 -20.23
C PRO A 62 4.22 8.64 -20.60
N LEU A 63 4.36 7.64 -19.72
CA LEU A 63 3.79 6.31 -19.92
C LEU A 63 2.27 6.35 -20.12
N ALA A 64 1.55 7.13 -19.31
CA ALA A 64 0.11 7.32 -19.47
C ALA A 64 -0.25 7.96 -20.82
N GLY A 65 0.60 8.88 -21.32
CA GLY A 65 0.46 9.47 -22.64
C GLY A 65 0.64 8.44 -23.77
N LEU A 66 1.69 7.62 -23.68
CA LEU A 66 1.97 6.53 -24.63
C LEU A 66 0.84 5.51 -24.69
N LEU A 67 0.28 5.14 -23.53
CA LEU A 67 -0.86 4.21 -23.44
C LEU A 67 -2.22 4.87 -23.72
N ASN A 68 -2.23 6.14 -24.12
CA ASN A 68 -3.43 6.91 -24.47
C ASN A 68 -4.48 6.92 -23.36
N VAL A 69 -4.05 7.08 -22.09
CA VAL A 69 -4.94 7.16 -20.92
C VAL A 69 -5.69 8.49 -20.98
N LYS A 70 -6.88 8.48 -21.59
CA LYS A 70 -7.69 9.69 -21.79
C LYS A 70 -8.43 10.08 -20.51
N GLU A 71 -8.07 11.23 -19.94
CA GLU A 71 -8.87 11.84 -18.89
C GLU A 71 -10.19 12.35 -19.48
N LYS A 72 -11.33 11.87 -18.95
CA LYS A 72 -12.63 12.45 -19.32
C LYS A 72 -12.71 13.87 -18.79
N SER A 73 -12.75 14.87 -19.68
CA SER A 73 -12.98 16.25 -19.28
C SER A 73 -14.32 16.38 -18.55
N ARG A 74 -14.27 16.75 -17.27
CA ARG A 74 -15.46 16.95 -16.42
C ARG A 74 -15.70 18.44 -16.27
N LEU A 75 -16.90 18.86 -16.65
CA LEU A 75 -17.33 20.26 -16.49
C LEU A 75 -17.29 20.66 -15.01
N LYS A 76 -16.59 21.75 -14.72
CA LYS A 76 -16.53 22.33 -13.37
C LYS A 76 -17.91 22.89 -12.98
N ALA A 77 -18.25 22.78 -11.69
CA ALA A 77 -19.41 23.47 -11.13
C ALA A 77 -19.15 24.99 -11.18
N SER A 78 -20.18 25.78 -11.46
CA SER A 78 -20.07 27.24 -11.43
C SER A 78 -19.81 27.71 -9.98
N PRO A 79 -19.01 28.75 -9.73
CA PRO A 79 -18.82 29.26 -8.38
C PRO A 79 -20.14 29.67 -7.74
N ASN A 80 -20.52 29.04 -6.62
CA ASN A 80 -21.69 29.43 -5.83
C ASN A 80 -21.41 29.18 -4.34
N PRO A 81 -21.12 30.23 -3.55
CA PRO A 81 -20.75 30.10 -2.14
C PRO A 81 -21.82 29.42 -1.28
N VAL A 82 -23.10 29.66 -1.58
CA VAL A 82 -24.22 29.08 -0.82
C VAL A 82 -24.27 27.57 -1.00
N LEU A 83 -24.17 27.11 -2.26
CA LEU A 83 -24.19 25.69 -2.59
C LEU A 83 -22.92 24.98 -2.11
N GLU A 84 -21.74 25.62 -2.21
CA GLU A 84 -20.47 25.07 -1.73
C GLU A 84 -20.44 24.93 -0.20
N LYS A 85 -20.97 25.92 0.52
CA LYS A 85 -21.11 25.84 1.98
C LYS A 85 -21.96 24.64 2.37
N PHE A 86 -23.14 24.48 1.78
CA PHE A 86 -24.01 23.34 2.05
C PHE A 86 -23.36 22.00 1.67
N TYR A 87 -22.66 21.95 0.53
CA TYR A 87 -21.98 20.74 0.06
C TYR A 87 -20.92 20.24 1.04
N SER A 88 -20.13 21.17 1.58
CA SER A 88 -19.00 20.85 2.46
C SER A 88 -19.42 20.57 3.89
N THR A 89 -20.46 21.24 4.41
CA THR A 89 -20.85 21.13 5.83
C THR A 89 -22.03 20.21 6.10
N SER A 90 -22.94 20.02 5.14
CA SER A 90 -24.23 19.37 5.40
C SER A 90 -24.38 18.05 4.67
N CYS A 91 -24.51 18.06 3.34
CA CYS A 91 -24.72 16.84 2.57
C CYS A 91 -24.35 16.99 1.09
N LYS A 92 -23.69 15.96 0.53
CA LYS A 92 -23.36 15.88 -0.90
C LYS A 92 -24.56 15.51 -1.79
N HIS A 93 -25.63 14.96 -1.20
CA HIS A 93 -26.83 14.45 -1.86
C HIS A 93 -28.10 15.07 -1.22
N PRO A 94 -28.41 16.34 -1.50
CA PRO A 94 -29.60 16.99 -0.94
C PRO A 94 -30.89 16.32 -1.42
N LYS A 95 -31.87 16.19 -0.52
CA LYS A 95 -33.25 15.79 -0.83
C LYS A 95 -34.02 16.97 -1.44
N GLN A 96 -35.19 16.69 -2.02
CA GLN A 96 -36.02 17.67 -2.74
C GLN A 96 -36.28 18.97 -1.96
N ALA A 97 -36.70 18.85 -0.69
CA ALA A 97 -36.96 20.02 0.17
C ALA A 97 -35.72 20.91 0.36
N ALA A 98 -34.52 20.31 0.46
CA ALA A 98 -33.27 21.07 0.56
C ALA A 98 -32.90 21.74 -0.77
N ILE A 99 -33.19 21.10 -1.91
CA ILE A 99 -32.96 21.68 -3.23
C ILE A 99 -33.82 22.94 -3.41
N GLU A 100 -35.09 22.91 -3.01
CA GLU A 100 -35.99 24.07 -3.07
C GLU A 100 -35.56 25.21 -2.17
N ALA A 101 -35.14 24.91 -0.93
CA ALA A 101 -34.60 25.92 -0.02
C ALA A 101 -33.30 26.55 -0.55
N LEU A 102 -32.41 25.75 -1.13
CA LEU A 102 -31.16 26.23 -1.74
C LEU A 102 -31.42 27.04 -3.02
N SER A 103 -32.41 26.65 -3.82
CA SER A 103 -32.85 27.41 -4.99
C SER A 103 -33.25 28.84 -4.60
N LYS A 104 -34.09 28.99 -3.58
CA LYS A 104 -34.49 30.31 -3.05
C LYS A 104 -33.29 31.13 -2.55
N LYS A 105 -32.36 30.52 -1.80
CA LYS A 105 -31.19 31.20 -1.22
C LYS A 105 -30.12 31.58 -2.24
N SER A 106 -30.02 30.85 -3.35
CA SER A 106 -28.94 31.01 -4.34
C SER A 106 -29.36 31.77 -5.59
N GLY A 107 -30.64 32.15 -5.70
CA GLY A 107 -31.20 32.76 -6.92
C GLY A 107 -31.20 31.83 -8.13
N CYS A 108 -30.94 30.54 -7.95
CA CYS A 108 -30.86 29.54 -9.01
C CYS A 108 -32.19 28.75 -9.07
N THR A 109 -32.52 28.20 -10.24
CA THR A 109 -33.65 27.26 -10.35
C THR A 109 -33.32 25.91 -9.69
N PRO A 110 -34.32 25.11 -9.25
CA PRO A 110 -34.07 23.79 -8.66
C PRO A 110 -33.21 22.88 -9.57
N ARG A 111 -33.45 22.90 -10.88
CA ARG A 111 -32.65 22.15 -11.87
C ARG A 111 -31.19 22.63 -11.94
N GLN A 112 -30.94 23.93 -11.80
CA GLN A 112 -29.57 24.45 -11.77
C GLN A 112 -28.85 24.00 -10.50
N VAL A 113 -29.53 23.98 -9.35
CA VAL A 113 -29.00 23.44 -8.09
C VAL A 113 -28.65 21.96 -8.25
N GLU A 114 -29.55 21.12 -8.74
CA GLU A 114 -29.29 19.70 -9.00
C GLU A 114 -28.08 19.47 -9.93
N ARG A 115 -28.03 20.23 -11.04
CA ARG A 115 -26.93 20.16 -12.00
C ARG A 115 -25.61 20.58 -11.37
N TRP A 116 -25.63 21.60 -10.52
CA TRP A 116 -24.48 22.07 -9.76
C TRP A 116 -23.97 20.96 -8.84
N PHE A 117 -24.83 20.36 -8.02
CA PHE A 117 -24.45 19.26 -7.12
C PHE A 117 -23.89 18.05 -7.87
N ARG A 118 -24.49 17.69 -9.02
CA ARG A 118 -23.97 16.63 -9.89
C ARG A 118 -22.58 16.94 -10.41
N ARG A 119 -22.34 18.17 -10.88
CA ARG A 119 -21.02 18.62 -11.36
C ARG A 119 -19.99 18.66 -10.24
N ARG A 120 -20.37 19.19 -9.07
CA ARG A 120 -19.49 19.27 -7.90
C ARG A 120 -19.05 17.91 -7.40
N ARG A 121 -19.96 16.92 -7.34
CA ARG A 121 -19.62 15.51 -7.06
C ARG A 121 -18.72 14.89 -8.12
N ASN A 122 -18.90 15.25 -9.39
CA ASN A 122 -18.02 14.77 -10.46
C ASN A 122 -16.61 15.40 -10.40
N GLN A 123 -16.47 16.60 -9.85
CA GLN A 123 -15.17 17.22 -9.58
C GLN A 123 -14.42 16.55 -8.43
N ASP A 124 -15.13 16.08 -7.39
CA ASP A 124 -14.54 15.29 -6.29
C ASP A 124 -13.98 13.94 -6.74
N ARG A 125 -14.42 13.43 -7.89
CA ARG A 125 -13.95 12.14 -8.37
C ARG A 125 -12.46 12.25 -8.74
N PRO A 126 -11.63 11.28 -8.34
CA PRO A 126 -10.22 11.23 -8.72
C PRO A 126 -10.06 11.23 -10.25
N SER A 127 -8.96 11.84 -10.72
CA SER A 127 -8.57 11.76 -12.13
C SER A 127 -8.12 10.34 -12.47
N LEU A 128 -8.45 9.89 -13.68
CA LEU A 128 -7.98 8.61 -14.21
C LEU A 128 -6.45 8.59 -14.27
N LEU A 129 -5.84 9.71 -14.67
CA LEU A 129 -4.39 9.88 -14.69
C LEU A 129 -3.76 9.69 -13.31
N LYS A 130 -4.37 10.24 -12.23
CA LYS A 130 -3.86 10.02 -10.87
C LYS A 130 -3.91 8.53 -10.50
N LYS A 131 -5.01 7.85 -10.79
CA LYS A 131 -5.14 6.40 -10.53
C LYS A 131 -4.11 5.58 -11.30
N PHE A 132 -3.85 5.94 -12.56
CA PHE A 132 -2.86 5.28 -13.39
C PHE A 132 -1.44 5.49 -12.85
N ARG A 133 -1.08 6.71 -12.45
CA ARG A 133 0.21 7.01 -11.83
C ARG A 133 0.43 6.23 -10.53
N GLU A 134 -0.59 6.20 -9.67
CA GLU A 134 -0.55 5.41 -8.42
C GLU A 134 -0.35 3.91 -8.69
N ALA A 135 -1.09 3.34 -9.65
CA ALA A 135 -0.96 1.94 -10.02
C ALA A 135 0.40 1.62 -10.66
N SER A 136 0.90 2.52 -11.53
CA SER A 136 2.20 2.35 -12.20
C SER A 136 3.37 2.33 -11.22
N TRP A 137 3.31 3.19 -10.19
CA TRP A 137 4.31 3.22 -9.12
C TRP A 137 4.34 1.88 -8.36
N ARG A 138 3.18 1.41 -7.93
CA ARG A 138 3.05 0.15 -7.19
C ARG A 138 3.48 -1.04 -8.06
N PHE A 139 3.02 -1.09 -9.30
CA PHE A 139 3.45 -2.11 -10.28
C PHE A 139 4.97 -2.16 -10.41
N THR A 140 5.62 -1.01 -10.62
CA THR A 140 7.07 -0.95 -10.81
C THR A 140 7.81 -1.42 -9.57
N PHE A 141 7.37 -0.98 -8.39
CA PHE A 141 7.96 -1.43 -7.13
C PHE A 141 7.80 -2.95 -6.96
N TYR A 142 6.57 -3.48 -7.02
CA TYR A 142 6.33 -4.90 -6.79
C TYR A 142 7.01 -5.80 -7.83
N LEU A 143 7.12 -5.35 -9.09
CA LEU A 143 7.86 -6.10 -10.11
C LEU A 143 9.36 -6.17 -9.78
N VAL A 144 9.97 -5.03 -9.41
CA VAL A 144 11.39 -4.99 -9.05
C VAL A 144 11.64 -5.76 -7.76
N ALA A 145 10.75 -5.61 -6.77
CA ALA A 145 10.79 -6.34 -5.51
C ALA A 145 10.66 -7.86 -5.71
N PHE A 146 9.74 -8.31 -6.57
CA PHE A 146 9.60 -9.73 -6.91
C PHE A 146 10.88 -10.29 -7.54
N ILE A 147 11.44 -9.59 -8.53
CA ILE A 147 12.70 -10.00 -9.18
C ILE A 147 13.82 -10.05 -8.13
N ALA A 148 13.95 -9.01 -7.30
CA ALA A 148 14.94 -8.98 -6.22
C ALA A 148 14.74 -10.13 -5.23
N GLY A 149 13.51 -10.37 -4.79
CA GLY A 149 13.12 -11.47 -3.91
C GLY A 149 13.54 -12.82 -4.47
N LEU A 150 13.26 -13.08 -5.75
CA LEU A 150 13.74 -14.29 -6.44
C LEU A 150 15.26 -14.38 -6.42
N THR A 151 15.99 -13.30 -6.72
CA THR A 151 17.47 -13.33 -6.67
C THR A 151 18.03 -13.57 -5.27
N VAL A 152 17.31 -13.14 -4.22
CA VAL A 152 17.72 -13.30 -2.81
C VAL A 152 17.51 -14.73 -2.30
N ILE A 153 16.51 -15.45 -2.84
CA ILE A 153 16.09 -16.78 -2.34
C ILE A 153 16.48 -17.95 -3.25
N VAL A 154 16.70 -17.75 -4.55
CA VAL A 154 16.88 -18.85 -5.52
C VAL A 154 18.11 -19.71 -5.23
N ASP A 155 19.18 -19.13 -4.67
CA ASP A 155 20.40 -19.85 -4.31
C ASP A 155 20.32 -20.52 -2.94
N LYS A 156 19.14 -20.50 -2.28
CA LYS A 156 18.96 -20.99 -0.92
C LYS A 156 18.24 -22.33 -0.88
N PRO A 157 18.66 -23.26 0.01
CA PRO A 157 18.06 -24.60 0.06
C PRO A 157 16.57 -24.58 0.42
N TRP A 158 16.14 -23.60 1.25
CA TRP A 158 14.74 -23.45 1.64
C TRP A 158 13.79 -22.97 0.53
N PHE A 159 14.31 -22.53 -0.61
CA PHE A 159 13.48 -22.26 -1.78
C PHE A 159 12.98 -23.56 -2.44
N TYR A 160 13.77 -24.63 -2.38
CA TYR A 160 13.45 -25.92 -2.98
C TYR A 160 12.89 -26.93 -1.97
N ASN A 161 13.30 -26.84 -0.71
CA ASN A 161 12.82 -27.69 0.37
C ASN A 161 12.34 -26.85 1.56
N LEU A 162 11.03 -26.72 1.72
CA LEU A 162 10.43 -25.91 2.80
C LEU A 162 10.76 -26.40 4.22
N ARG A 163 11.27 -27.63 4.40
CA ARG A 163 11.72 -28.10 5.72
C ARG A 163 12.94 -27.32 6.22
N GLU A 164 13.81 -26.90 5.32
CA GLU A 164 15.04 -26.11 5.58
C GLU A 164 14.73 -24.71 6.12
N VAL A 165 13.49 -24.22 5.94
CA VAL A 165 13.02 -22.98 6.54
C VAL A 165 13.13 -23.04 8.07
N TRP A 166 12.86 -24.21 8.65
CA TRP A 166 12.81 -24.43 10.10
C TRP A 166 14.12 -24.96 10.67
N GLU A 167 15.08 -25.33 9.83
CA GLU A 167 16.35 -25.84 10.29
C GLU A 167 17.15 -24.77 11.03
N GLY A 168 17.54 -25.08 12.27
CA GLY A 168 18.21 -24.14 13.17
C GLY A 168 17.31 -23.03 13.72
N TYR A 169 15.99 -23.03 13.44
CA TYR A 169 15.08 -22.07 14.05
C TYR A 169 15.06 -22.23 15.58
N PRO A 170 15.09 -21.15 16.37
CA PRO A 170 15.08 -19.73 16.00
C PRO A 170 16.46 -19.08 15.82
N ILE A 171 17.55 -19.83 15.99
CA ILE A 171 18.94 -19.34 15.88
C ILE A 171 19.41 -19.45 14.42
N GLN A 172 18.88 -18.58 13.58
CA GLN A 172 19.23 -18.51 12.16
C GLN A 172 20.03 -17.23 11.88
N PRO A 173 21.16 -17.31 11.16
CA PRO A 173 21.92 -16.12 10.80
C PRO A 173 21.17 -15.28 9.78
N LEU A 174 21.16 -13.97 10.00
CA LEU A 174 20.59 -12.97 9.10
C LEU A 174 21.58 -12.69 7.96
N LEU A 175 21.22 -13.08 6.74
CA LEU A 175 22.03 -12.76 5.56
C LEU A 175 21.83 -11.30 5.14
N PRO A 176 22.89 -10.59 4.68
CA PRO A 176 22.77 -9.20 4.22
C PRO A 176 21.74 -8.99 3.09
N SER A 177 21.61 -9.96 2.18
CA SER A 177 20.62 -9.91 1.09
C SER A 177 19.18 -9.96 1.63
N GLN A 178 18.93 -10.81 2.62
CA GLN A 178 17.63 -10.94 3.27
C GLN A 178 17.33 -9.71 4.14
N TYR A 179 18.34 -9.17 4.84
CA TYR A 179 18.24 -7.92 5.58
C TYR A 179 17.73 -6.80 4.67
N TRP A 180 18.43 -6.52 3.56
CA TRP A 180 18.05 -5.42 2.68
C TRP A 180 16.68 -5.64 2.03
N TYR A 181 16.36 -6.87 1.65
CA TYR A 181 15.04 -7.18 1.10
C TYR A 181 13.91 -6.86 2.10
N TYR A 182 14.06 -7.30 3.35
CA TYR A 182 13.11 -7.00 4.43
C TYR A 182 12.97 -5.50 4.72
N ILE A 183 14.11 -4.80 4.80
CA ILE A 183 14.14 -3.37 5.14
C ILE A 183 13.50 -2.55 4.01
N ILE A 184 13.80 -2.86 2.75
CA ILE A 184 13.23 -2.17 1.59
C ILE A 184 11.71 -2.38 1.53
N GLU A 185 11.25 -3.62 1.69
CA GLU A 185 9.83 -3.96 1.67
C GLU A 185 9.05 -3.25 2.77
N LEU A 186 9.52 -3.36 4.01
CA LEU A 186 8.86 -2.71 5.14
C LEU A 186 8.84 -1.18 4.97
N SER A 187 9.93 -0.59 4.45
CA SER A 187 9.99 0.85 4.14
C SER A 187 8.97 1.26 3.09
N PHE A 188 8.76 0.42 2.07
CA PHE A 188 7.76 0.67 1.05
C PHE A 188 6.34 0.63 1.63
N TYR A 189 6.01 -0.36 2.47
CA TYR A 189 4.72 -0.40 3.15
C TYR A 189 4.50 0.80 4.09
N TRP A 190 5.54 1.28 4.78
CA TRP A 190 5.47 2.56 5.51
C TRP A 190 5.16 3.73 4.59
N SER A 191 5.78 3.80 3.42
CA SER A 191 5.51 4.86 2.43
C SER A 191 4.05 4.85 1.95
N LEU A 192 3.46 3.65 1.77
CA LEU A 192 2.04 3.50 1.44
C LEU A 192 1.15 4.01 2.58
N LEU A 193 1.51 3.70 3.82
CA LEU A 193 0.79 4.16 5.02
C LEU A 193 0.83 5.69 5.16
N PHE A 194 2.01 6.31 5.00
CA PHE A 194 2.16 7.77 5.09
C PHE A 194 1.36 8.52 4.03
N ARG A 195 1.14 7.92 2.86
CA ARG A 195 0.37 8.54 1.76
C ARG A 195 -1.15 8.37 1.89
N ILE A 196 -1.66 7.63 2.88
CA ILE A 196 -3.09 7.32 3.04
C ILE A 196 -4.01 8.55 2.95
N ALA A 197 -3.61 9.69 3.53
CA ALA A 197 -4.44 10.90 3.52
C ALA A 197 -4.56 11.55 2.13
N SER A 198 -3.54 11.37 1.28
CA SER A 198 -3.42 12.03 -0.03
C SER A 198 -3.78 11.13 -1.22
N ASP A 199 -3.68 9.81 -1.05
CA ASP A 199 -4.02 8.83 -2.09
C ASP A 199 -5.53 8.84 -2.40
N VAL A 200 -5.88 8.35 -3.59
CA VAL A 200 -7.28 8.25 -4.00
C VAL A 200 -8.05 7.31 -3.07
N LYS A 201 -9.00 7.88 -2.31
CA LYS A 201 -9.93 7.11 -1.48
C LYS A 201 -10.90 6.32 -2.37
N ARG A 202 -10.70 5.02 -2.45
CA ARG A 202 -11.57 4.06 -3.16
C ARG A 202 -12.61 3.48 -2.20
N LYS A 203 -13.50 2.62 -2.69
CA LYS A 203 -14.58 2.03 -1.87
C LYS A 203 -14.01 1.11 -0.79
N ASP A 204 -12.93 0.43 -1.12
CA ASP A 204 -12.10 -0.49 -0.36
C ASP A 204 -11.00 0.22 0.46
N PHE A 205 -11.12 1.53 0.68
CA PHE A 205 -10.07 2.32 1.34
C PHE A 205 -9.81 1.84 2.77
N LYS A 206 -10.84 1.51 3.55
CA LYS A 206 -10.66 1.08 4.95
C LYS A 206 -9.97 -0.27 5.01
N GLU A 207 -10.39 -1.17 4.15
CA GLU A 207 -9.88 -2.52 3.98
C GLU A 207 -8.39 -2.46 3.57
N GLN A 208 -8.03 -1.58 2.64
CA GLN A 208 -6.65 -1.38 2.22
C GLN A 208 -5.76 -0.80 3.35
N VAL A 209 -6.28 0.12 4.18
CA VAL A 209 -5.55 0.62 5.35
C VAL A 209 -5.32 -0.48 6.38
N ILE A 210 -6.36 -1.25 6.70
CA ILE A 210 -6.26 -2.38 7.64
C ILE A 210 -5.24 -3.40 7.12
N HIS A 211 -5.30 -3.73 5.83
CA HIS A 211 -4.35 -4.64 5.19
C HIS A 211 -2.91 -4.13 5.33
N HIS A 212 -2.61 -2.87 4.99
CA HIS A 212 -1.26 -2.34 5.12
C HIS A 212 -0.74 -2.34 6.57
N VAL A 213 -1.60 -2.00 7.54
CA VAL A 213 -1.25 -2.09 8.97
C VAL A 213 -0.98 -3.54 9.38
N ALA A 214 -1.80 -4.49 8.93
CA ALA A 214 -1.61 -5.91 9.21
C ALA A 214 -0.29 -6.42 8.61
N THR A 215 0.02 -6.08 7.35
CA THR A 215 1.28 -6.48 6.70
C THR A 215 2.50 -5.91 7.43
N ILE A 216 2.47 -4.63 7.83
CA ILE A 216 3.56 -4.02 8.63
C ILE A 216 3.73 -4.77 9.96
N ILE A 217 2.64 -5.07 10.66
CA ILE A 217 2.69 -5.83 11.92
C ILE A 217 3.28 -7.22 11.70
N LEU A 218 2.85 -7.94 10.66
CA LEU A 218 3.35 -9.27 10.32
C LEU A 218 4.84 -9.27 9.96
N LEU A 219 5.30 -8.27 9.20
CA LEU A 219 6.70 -8.10 8.86
C LEU A 219 7.55 -7.80 10.11
N CYS A 220 7.11 -6.87 10.96
CA CYS A 220 7.78 -6.56 12.22
C CYS A 220 7.81 -7.79 13.14
N PHE A 221 6.69 -8.49 13.27
CA PHE A 221 6.59 -9.70 14.09
C PHE A 221 7.55 -10.79 13.59
N SER A 222 7.53 -11.07 12.28
CA SER A 222 8.47 -12.01 11.64
C SER A 222 9.94 -11.65 11.89
N TRP A 223 10.26 -10.35 11.91
CA TRP A 223 11.60 -9.86 12.24
C TRP A 223 12.00 -10.13 13.68
N PHE A 224 11.10 -9.86 14.64
CA PHE A 224 11.35 -10.07 16.07
C PHE A 224 11.51 -11.55 16.43
N THR A 225 10.75 -12.44 15.79
CA THR A 225 10.81 -13.89 16.05
C THR A 225 11.84 -14.60 15.17
N ASN A 226 12.63 -13.87 14.38
CA ASN A 226 13.61 -14.40 13.45
C ASN A 226 13.04 -15.40 12.42
N TYR A 227 11.81 -15.18 11.96
CA TYR A 227 11.19 -15.93 10.85
C TYR A 227 11.72 -15.50 9.47
N ILE A 228 12.98 -15.07 9.37
CA ILE A 228 13.53 -14.42 8.16
C ILE A 228 13.45 -15.32 6.94
N ARG A 229 13.79 -16.62 7.05
CA ARG A 229 13.70 -17.57 5.93
C ARG A 229 12.27 -17.68 5.41
N ALA A 230 11.31 -17.97 6.30
CA ALA A 230 9.89 -18.06 5.96
C ALA A 230 9.35 -16.74 5.41
N GLY A 231 9.70 -15.63 6.07
CA GLY A 231 9.30 -14.29 5.72
C GLY A 231 9.72 -13.89 4.31
N THR A 232 10.98 -14.13 3.92
CA THR A 232 11.47 -13.81 2.58
C THR A 232 10.73 -14.58 1.47
N LEU A 233 10.34 -15.84 1.71
CA LEU A 233 9.50 -16.61 0.79
C LEU A 233 8.09 -16.04 0.69
N ILE A 234 7.48 -15.70 1.84
CA ILE A 234 6.12 -15.15 1.91
C ILE A 234 6.04 -13.79 1.22
N ILE A 235 7.01 -12.91 1.46
CA ILE A 235 7.11 -11.60 0.80
C ILE A 235 7.19 -11.79 -0.72
N ALA A 236 8.12 -12.61 -1.20
CA ALA A 236 8.29 -12.84 -2.64
C ALA A 236 7.01 -13.40 -3.29
N LEU A 237 6.28 -14.27 -2.59
CA LEU A 237 5.00 -14.80 -3.05
C LEU A 237 3.91 -13.69 -3.13
N HIS A 238 3.85 -12.80 -2.14
CA HIS A 238 2.91 -11.68 -2.15
C HIS A 238 3.23 -10.70 -3.28
N ASP A 239 4.50 -10.33 -3.45
CA ASP A 239 4.96 -9.45 -4.53
C ASP A 239 4.59 -10.01 -5.91
N ALA A 240 4.69 -11.33 -6.08
CA ALA A 240 4.31 -12.02 -7.32
C ALA A 240 2.84 -11.76 -7.71
N SER A 241 1.96 -11.75 -6.72
CA SER A 241 0.53 -11.49 -6.92
C SER A 241 0.22 -10.00 -7.10
N ASP A 242 0.93 -9.13 -6.38
CA ASP A 242 0.65 -7.70 -6.34
C ASP A 242 1.06 -6.99 -7.63
N TYR A 243 2.20 -7.36 -8.25
CA TYR A 243 2.58 -6.76 -9.53
C TYR A 243 1.58 -7.13 -10.64
N LEU A 244 1.09 -8.38 -10.67
CA LEU A 244 0.05 -8.79 -11.62
C LEU A 244 -1.22 -7.97 -11.42
N LEU A 245 -1.63 -7.78 -10.16
CA LEU A 245 -2.83 -7.02 -9.82
C LEU A 245 -2.73 -5.54 -10.21
N GLU A 246 -1.58 -4.90 -9.98
CA GLU A 246 -1.35 -3.51 -10.39
C GLU A 246 -1.21 -3.36 -11.91
N SER A 247 -0.65 -4.36 -12.61
CA SER A 247 -0.60 -4.38 -14.08
C SER A 247 -2.00 -4.39 -14.71
N ALA A 248 -2.91 -5.20 -14.16
CA ALA A 248 -4.28 -5.26 -14.65
C ALA A 248 -5.05 -3.95 -14.37
N LYS A 249 -4.81 -3.30 -13.22
CA LYS A 249 -5.34 -1.95 -12.96
C LYS A 249 -4.86 -0.95 -14.02
N MET A 250 -3.57 -0.97 -14.38
CA MET A 250 -3.01 -0.10 -15.42
C MET A 250 -3.69 -0.33 -16.77
N PHE A 251 -3.83 -1.59 -17.22
CA PHE A 251 -4.49 -1.91 -18.49
C PHE A 251 -5.96 -1.52 -18.50
N ASN A 252 -6.68 -1.73 -17.40
CA ASN A 252 -8.06 -1.28 -17.27
C ASN A 252 -8.18 0.25 -17.38
N TYR A 253 -7.24 1.00 -16.80
CA TYR A 253 -7.21 2.46 -16.91
C TYR A 253 -6.83 2.95 -18.31
N ALA A 254 -5.99 2.20 -19.05
CA ALA A 254 -5.70 2.46 -20.46
C ALA A 254 -6.85 2.05 -21.42
N GLY A 255 -7.89 1.38 -20.90
CA GLY A 255 -9.03 0.90 -21.69
C GLY A 255 -8.80 -0.44 -22.40
N TRP A 256 -7.71 -1.15 -22.09
CA TRP A 256 -7.35 -2.44 -22.67
C TRP A 256 -7.99 -3.60 -21.90
N LYS A 257 -9.31 -3.71 -22.00
CA LYS A 257 -10.12 -4.66 -21.21
C LYS A 257 -9.79 -6.13 -21.50
N ASN A 258 -9.49 -6.48 -22.75
CA ASN A 258 -9.16 -7.87 -23.11
C ASN A 258 -7.85 -8.32 -22.46
N THR A 259 -6.80 -7.49 -22.51
CA THR A 259 -5.53 -7.75 -21.82
C THR A 259 -5.72 -7.83 -20.30
N CYS A 260 -6.53 -6.92 -19.73
CA CYS A 260 -6.86 -6.96 -18.30
C CYS A 260 -7.54 -8.27 -17.88
N ASN A 261 -8.51 -8.75 -18.67
CA ASN A 261 -9.23 -9.99 -18.37
C ASN A 261 -8.32 -11.22 -18.49
N ASN A 262 -7.37 -11.20 -19.41
CA ASN A 262 -6.42 -12.31 -19.60
C ASN A 262 -5.40 -12.46 -18.45
N ILE A 263 -5.15 -11.40 -17.69
CA ILE A 263 -4.20 -11.44 -16.55
C ILE A 263 -4.80 -12.12 -15.31
N PHE A 264 -6.13 -12.24 -15.25
CA PHE A 264 -6.85 -12.83 -14.13
C PHE A 264 -7.76 -14.02 -14.54
N ILE A 265 -7.40 -14.74 -15.62
CA ILE A 265 -8.13 -15.94 -16.07
C ILE A 265 -8.32 -16.91 -14.91
#